data_AF-A0A4P6EC71-F1
#
_entry.id   AF-A0A4P6EC71-F1
#
_cell.length_a   1.000
_cell.length_b   1.000
_cell.length_c   1.000
_cell.angle_alpha   90.00
_cell.angle_beta   90.00
_cell.angle_gamma   90.00
#
_symmetry.space_group_name_H-M   'P 1'
#
loop_
_entity.id
_entity.type
_entity.pdbx_description
1 polymer ?
#
loop_
_entity_poly.entity_id
_entity_poly.type
_entity_poly.pdbx_seq_one_letter_code
_entity_poly.pdbx_strand_id
1 'polypeptide(L)'
;MVTFNEHETLRRFVLRARRVQAHSIVQNNEELLRHAQGSFDGRIDVTGQMTITRRLPANEEIFESLASRVRPLTVKSEPVHYVKVFDAIEHLIREADVDDALRARLHHLRRAWDASEIQGTQVQAYSVQSARIDGTDVTNRVSDTQLAAAWLYADLVHADAQGPKQEALAFPLRERYAAAVRVFSHMAALTVATLRIVESLRDAQVLALDHSAWEDDVTVGTSELIEEARAYVAPLGSEVPDMRDSLELTKDWSAFTVTELLRQDPANHVRVVLRDDDGDITEAYDAAVARRRPDATFAEWDVLVAGSVVFKFSFDTQGERMTDAHFRGWEVFDSTNDLKLASTRFMLQFHRSTAVAFEVGGSELLSLGPPAIPEKEQRGMEVIAETVEDIVRIERLSRQTFDPCNGRFDDRDRVRLRRARLLLEGHIVHAMRHPVTVTAPEGNPPQVVVVAAGTLNVGGAEVPTPQTVMRHPAMTATETGLAPETGPEAKTYRMEPPPGEQFLAWVPGIAEVSGNEDLLVTASWELIGIDEESFSG
;
A
#
# COMPACT_ATOMS: atom_id res chain seq x y z
N MET A 1 -20.96 -26.01 -17.94
CA MET A 1 -19.54 -26.39 -17.77
C MET A 1 -18.74 -25.43 -18.63
N VAL A 2 -17.89 -24.60 -18.04
CA VAL A 2 -17.00 -23.71 -18.79
C VAL A 2 -15.85 -24.58 -19.30
N THR A 3 -15.74 -24.74 -20.62
CA THR A 3 -14.60 -25.42 -21.24
C THR A 3 -13.45 -24.42 -21.32
N PHE A 4 -12.41 -24.62 -20.53
CA PHE A 4 -11.20 -23.80 -20.59
C PHE A 4 -10.35 -24.23 -21.78
N ASN A 5 -9.67 -23.27 -22.42
CA ASN A 5 -8.61 -23.55 -23.39
C ASN A 5 -7.47 -24.33 -22.69
N GLU A 6 -6.77 -25.17 -23.45
CA GLU A 6 -5.63 -25.98 -23.06
C GLU A 6 -4.53 -25.16 -22.36
N HIS A 7 -4.23 -23.94 -22.85
CA HIS A 7 -3.26 -23.04 -22.22
C HIS A 7 -3.68 -22.60 -20.81
N GLU A 8 -4.96 -22.26 -20.61
CA GLU A 8 -5.48 -21.83 -19.31
C GLU A 8 -5.54 -23.01 -18.32
N THR A 9 -5.87 -24.21 -18.80
CA THR A 9 -5.81 -25.44 -18.00
C THR A 9 -4.39 -25.67 -17.48
N LEU A 10 -3.39 -25.54 -18.34
CA LEU A 10 -2.01 -25.76 -17.98
C LEU A 10 -1.44 -24.63 -17.10
N ARG A 11 -1.82 -23.37 -17.36
CA ARG A 11 -1.48 -22.22 -16.49
C ARG A 11 -1.97 -22.45 -15.06
N ARG A 12 -3.23 -22.84 -14.88
CA ARG A 12 -3.80 -23.16 -13.55
C ARG A 12 -3.12 -24.35 -12.90
N PHE A 13 -2.76 -25.38 -13.69
CA PHE A 13 -2.01 -26.51 -13.19
C PHE A 13 -0.64 -26.08 -12.65
N VAL A 14 0.12 -25.27 -13.41
CA VAL A 14 1.45 -24.80 -12.98
C VAL A 14 1.35 -24.02 -11.66
N LEU A 15 0.43 -23.06 -11.55
CA LEU A 15 0.19 -22.34 -10.29
C LEU A 15 -0.13 -23.29 -9.13
N ARG A 16 -1.01 -24.27 -9.37
CA ARG A 16 -1.39 -25.24 -8.34
C ARG A 16 -0.24 -26.17 -7.96
N ALA A 17 0.53 -26.63 -8.93
CA ALA A 17 1.65 -27.53 -8.71
C ALA A 17 2.80 -26.82 -7.98
N ARG A 18 3.07 -25.55 -8.28
CA ARG A 18 3.99 -24.68 -7.51
C ARG A 18 3.51 -24.52 -6.06
N ARG A 19 2.20 -24.38 -5.80
CA ARG A 19 1.63 -24.41 -4.43
C ARG A 19 1.84 -25.74 -3.70
N VAL A 20 1.71 -26.87 -4.41
CA VAL A 20 2.01 -28.19 -3.86
C VAL A 20 3.51 -28.32 -3.58
N GLN A 21 4.36 -27.89 -4.50
CA GLN A 21 5.81 -27.91 -4.37
C GLN A 21 6.27 -27.08 -3.16
N ALA A 22 5.68 -25.90 -2.92
CA ALA A 22 6.00 -25.03 -1.79
C ALA A 22 5.56 -25.58 -0.40
N HIS A 23 4.85 -26.70 -0.35
CA HIS A 23 4.40 -27.31 0.90
C HIS A 23 5.59 -27.86 1.72
N SER A 24 5.60 -27.67 3.04
CA SER A 24 6.65 -28.15 3.95
C SER A 24 7.03 -29.64 3.80
N ILE A 25 6.04 -30.56 3.82
CA ILE A 25 6.26 -32.00 3.54
C ILE A 25 6.89 -32.23 2.16
N VAL A 26 6.51 -31.46 1.13
CA VAL A 26 7.03 -31.64 -0.24
C VAL A 26 8.43 -31.07 -0.40
N GLN A 27 8.75 -30.00 0.32
CA GLN A 27 10.10 -29.45 0.44
C GLN A 27 11.07 -30.46 1.07
N ASN A 28 10.58 -31.34 1.97
CA ASN A 28 11.33 -32.48 2.48
C ASN A 28 11.16 -33.72 1.57
N ASN A 29 11.91 -33.75 0.46
CA ASN A 29 11.77 -34.81 -0.56
C ASN A 29 11.99 -36.24 0.00
N GLU A 30 12.87 -36.43 0.99
CA GLU A 30 13.08 -37.74 1.61
C GLU A 30 11.83 -38.21 2.36
N GLU A 31 11.23 -37.30 3.15
CA GLU A 31 10.00 -37.58 3.89
C GLU A 31 8.81 -37.83 2.96
N LEU A 32 8.65 -37.00 1.92
CA LEU A 32 7.63 -37.18 0.90
C LEU A 32 7.73 -38.57 0.25
N LEU A 33 8.93 -38.95 -0.23
CA LEU A 33 9.13 -40.22 -0.91
C LEU A 33 8.94 -41.41 0.02
N ARG A 34 9.39 -41.30 1.28
CA ARG A 34 9.15 -42.32 2.30
C ARG A 34 7.66 -42.57 2.51
N HIS A 35 6.87 -41.50 2.67
CA HIS A 35 5.42 -41.63 2.81
C HIS A 35 4.77 -42.17 1.53
N ALA A 36 5.17 -41.68 0.36
CA ALA A 36 4.66 -42.14 -0.94
C ALA A 36 4.91 -43.63 -1.20
N GLN A 37 6.07 -44.17 -0.78
CA GLN A 37 6.39 -45.59 -0.89
C GLN A 37 5.49 -46.45 0.02
N GLY A 38 5.09 -45.93 1.18
CA GLY A 38 4.19 -46.62 2.11
C GLY A 38 4.82 -47.87 2.73
N SER A 39 6.11 -47.81 3.09
CA SER A 39 6.82 -48.93 3.70
C SER A 39 6.25 -49.28 5.09
N PHE A 40 6.27 -50.57 5.41
CA PHE A 40 5.88 -51.12 6.71
C PHE A 40 7.10 -51.74 7.38
N ASP A 41 7.36 -51.38 8.63
CA ASP A 41 8.35 -52.08 9.43
C ASP A 41 7.67 -53.20 10.23
N GLY A 42 8.01 -54.44 9.92
CA GLY A 42 7.46 -55.62 10.58
C GLY A 42 8.50 -56.30 11.46
N ARG A 43 8.18 -56.56 12.74
CA ARG A 43 8.98 -57.45 13.59
C ARG A 43 8.13 -58.65 14.00
N ILE A 44 8.54 -59.84 13.61
CA ILE A 44 7.91 -61.10 13.99
C ILE A 44 8.76 -61.72 15.11
N ASP A 45 8.14 -62.08 16.23
CA ASP A 45 8.83 -62.79 17.30
C ASP A 45 8.82 -64.32 17.11
N VAL A 46 9.51 -65.03 18.00
CA VAL A 46 9.63 -66.50 17.96
C VAL A 46 8.31 -67.24 18.14
N THR A 47 7.27 -66.57 18.64
CA THR A 47 5.91 -67.13 18.78
C THR A 47 5.06 -66.90 17.53
N GLY A 48 5.60 -66.18 16.53
CA GLY A 48 4.89 -65.80 15.32
C GLY A 48 4.06 -64.51 15.48
N GLN A 49 4.18 -63.78 16.60
CA GLN A 49 3.48 -62.52 16.78
C GLN A 49 4.17 -61.41 16.00
N MET A 50 3.44 -60.79 15.07
CA MET A 50 3.92 -59.68 14.24
C MET A 50 3.54 -58.33 14.84
N THR A 51 4.52 -57.45 15.02
CA THR A 51 4.33 -56.01 15.25
C THR A 51 4.55 -55.28 13.93
N ILE A 52 3.57 -54.47 13.50
CA ILE A 52 3.65 -53.64 12.29
C ILE A 52 3.73 -52.17 12.73
N THR A 53 4.76 -51.48 12.30
CA THR A 53 4.95 -50.04 12.53
C THR A 53 4.78 -49.28 11.21
N ARG A 54 3.96 -48.23 11.24
CA ARG A 54 3.73 -47.31 10.12
C ARG A 54 4.11 -45.91 10.56
N ARG A 55 4.98 -45.26 9.80
CA ARG A 55 5.41 -43.89 10.11
C ARG A 55 4.43 -42.89 9.49
N LEU A 56 3.88 -42.03 10.33
CA LEU A 56 2.95 -40.97 9.96
C LEU A 56 3.62 -39.59 10.08
N PRO A 57 3.13 -38.55 9.38
CA PRO A 57 3.55 -37.18 9.60
C PRO A 57 3.36 -36.77 11.06
N ALA A 58 4.26 -35.97 11.60
CA ALA A 58 4.22 -35.55 13.01
C ALA A 58 3.03 -34.64 13.35
N ASN A 59 2.50 -33.90 12.37
CA ASN A 59 1.35 -33.03 12.51
C ASN A 59 0.30 -33.36 11.42
N GLU A 60 -0.91 -33.69 11.85
CA GLU A 60 -2.04 -34.03 10.98
C GLU A 60 -2.53 -32.84 10.15
N GLU A 61 -2.66 -31.64 10.74
CA GLU A 61 -3.09 -30.42 10.03
C GLU A 61 -2.15 -30.08 8.87
N ILE A 62 -0.85 -30.26 9.06
CA ILE A 62 0.14 -30.08 7.98
C ILE A 62 -0.13 -31.07 6.84
N PHE A 63 -0.50 -32.31 7.14
CA PHE A 63 -0.82 -33.30 6.12
C PHE A 63 -2.18 -33.04 5.44
N GLU A 64 -3.21 -32.63 6.18
CA GLU A 64 -4.49 -32.19 5.62
C GLU A 64 -4.30 -31.01 4.64
N SER A 65 -3.39 -30.10 4.96
CA SER A 65 -2.96 -29.02 4.09
C SER A 65 -2.32 -29.52 2.78
N LEU A 66 -1.65 -30.67 2.78
CA LEU A 66 -1.10 -31.29 1.56
C LEU A 66 -2.21 -31.94 0.74
N ALA A 67 -3.04 -32.77 1.39
CA ALA A 67 -4.14 -33.48 0.74
C ALA A 67 -5.14 -32.50 0.09
N SER A 68 -5.48 -31.40 0.77
CA SER A 68 -6.33 -30.34 0.21
C SER A 68 -5.69 -29.63 -0.98
N ARG A 69 -4.37 -29.39 -0.96
CA ARG A 69 -3.63 -28.84 -2.11
C ARG A 69 -3.64 -29.78 -3.32
N VAL A 70 -3.55 -31.09 -3.12
CA VAL A 70 -3.55 -32.08 -4.22
C VAL A 70 -4.95 -32.39 -4.75
N ARG A 71 -6.00 -32.33 -3.91
CA ARG A 71 -7.38 -32.75 -4.24
C ARG A 71 -7.92 -32.27 -5.60
N PRO A 72 -7.73 -31.01 -6.03
CA PRO A 72 -8.28 -30.58 -7.33
C PRO A 72 -7.74 -31.35 -8.54
N LEU A 73 -6.58 -32.00 -8.41
CA LEU A 73 -6.01 -32.84 -9.46
C LEU A 73 -6.75 -34.18 -9.60
N THR A 74 -7.52 -34.61 -8.59
CA THR A 74 -8.21 -35.92 -8.55
C THR A 74 -9.72 -35.84 -8.81
N VAL A 75 -10.28 -34.63 -8.87
CA VAL A 75 -11.73 -34.42 -9.03
C VAL A 75 -12.05 -34.08 -10.48
N LYS A 76 -12.79 -34.95 -11.17
CA LYS A 76 -13.12 -34.82 -12.61
C LYS A 76 -13.77 -33.49 -13.02
N SER A 77 -14.56 -32.87 -12.12
CA SER A 77 -15.22 -31.59 -12.38
C SER A 77 -14.25 -30.41 -12.36
N GLU A 78 -13.10 -30.53 -11.70
CA GLU A 78 -12.12 -29.45 -11.58
C GLU A 78 -11.42 -29.19 -12.92
N PRO A 79 -11.06 -27.93 -13.22
CA PRO A 79 -10.37 -27.60 -14.47
C PRO A 79 -8.97 -28.23 -14.55
N VAL A 80 -8.32 -28.43 -13.40
CA VAL A 80 -6.95 -28.98 -13.30
C VAL A 80 -6.91 -30.48 -13.04
N HIS A 81 -8.02 -31.20 -13.24
CA HIS A 81 -8.04 -32.65 -13.14
C HIS A 81 -6.93 -33.27 -14.01
N TYR A 82 -6.16 -34.22 -13.48
CA TYR A 82 -4.92 -34.71 -14.12
C TYR A 82 -5.13 -35.13 -15.59
N VAL A 83 -6.25 -35.80 -15.91
CA VAL A 83 -6.56 -36.20 -17.30
C VAL A 83 -6.60 -34.99 -18.23
N LYS A 84 -7.26 -33.90 -17.81
CA LYS A 84 -7.35 -32.66 -18.59
C LYS A 84 -5.99 -32.00 -18.77
N VAL A 85 -5.12 -32.09 -17.75
CA VAL A 85 -3.75 -31.57 -17.81
C VAL A 85 -2.92 -32.36 -18.83
N PHE A 86 -2.95 -33.69 -18.79
CA PHE A 86 -2.23 -34.51 -19.77
C PHE A 86 -2.79 -34.34 -21.19
N ASP A 87 -4.11 -34.25 -21.35
CA ASP A 87 -4.74 -34.00 -22.64
C ASP A 87 -4.33 -32.61 -23.19
N ALA A 88 -4.26 -31.58 -22.34
CA ALA A 88 -3.77 -30.26 -22.72
C ALA A 88 -2.29 -30.29 -23.13
N ILE A 89 -1.42 -30.97 -22.36
CA ILE A 89 0.01 -31.11 -22.70
C ILE A 89 0.15 -31.82 -24.06
N GLU A 90 -0.50 -32.97 -24.23
CA GLU A 90 -0.44 -33.75 -25.47
C GLU A 90 -0.99 -32.99 -26.68
N HIS A 91 -2.03 -32.16 -26.49
CA HIS A 91 -2.55 -31.30 -27.54
C HIS A 91 -1.53 -30.23 -27.95
N LEU A 92 -0.96 -29.53 -26.97
CA LEU A 92 -0.02 -28.42 -27.21
C LEU A 92 1.30 -28.86 -27.84
N ILE A 93 1.77 -30.08 -27.55
CA ILE A 93 3.05 -30.59 -28.08
C ILE A 93 2.90 -31.49 -29.31
N ARG A 94 1.67 -31.65 -29.85
CA ARG A 94 1.35 -32.63 -30.89
C ARG A 94 2.21 -32.51 -32.14
N GLU A 95 2.41 -31.27 -32.60
CA GLU A 95 3.16 -30.96 -33.83
C GLU A 95 4.61 -30.56 -33.54
N ALA A 96 5.02 -30.59 -32.27
CA ALA A 96 6.36 -30.20 -31.86
C ALA A 96 7.34 -31.37 -31.89
N ASP A 97 8.60 -31.06 -32.19
CA ASP A 97 9.72 -32.01 -32.13
C ASP A 97 10.15 -32.20 -30.66
N VAL A 98 9.43 -33.08 -29.96
CA VAL A 98 9.71 -33.46 -28.57
C VAL A 98 10.64 -34.67 -28.55
N ASP A 99 11.72 -34.57 -27.77
CA ASP A 99 12.61 -35.68 -27.46
C ASP A 99 11.87 -36.95 -27.00
N ASP A 100 12.25 -38.11 -27.56
CA ASP A 100 11.57 -39.38 -27.32
C ASP A 100 11.63 -39.81 -25.85
N ALA A 101 12.72 -39.49 -25.12
CA ALA A 101 12.82 -39.81 -23.71
C ALA A 101 11.87 -38.92 -22.88
N LEU A 102 11.71 -37.65 -23.24
CA LEU A 102 10.73 -36.75 -22.61
C LEU A 102 9.29 -37.20 -22.88
N ARG A 103 8.97 -37.61 -24.11
CA ARG A 103 7.66 -38.17 -24.48
C ARG A 103 7.37 -39.48 -23.73
N ALA A 104 8.37 -40.37 -23.60
CA ALA A 104 8.25 -41.59 -22.82
C ALA A 104 7.99 -41.32 -21.32
N ARG A 105 8.67 -40.31 -20.75
CA ARG A 105 8.44 -39.86 -19.36
C ARG A 105 7.03 -39.32 -19.16
N LEU A 106 6.51 -38.52 -20.10
CA LEU A 106 5.13 -38.01 -20.05
C LEU A 106 4.11 -39.15 -20.00
N HIS A 107 4.23 -40.13 -20.90
CA HIS A 107 3.34 -41.30 -20.91
C HIS A 107 3.49 -42.17 -19.66
N HIS A 108 4.70 -42.30 -19.11
CA HIS A 108 4.91 -43.01 -17.85
C HIS A 108 4.19 -42.30 -16.69
N LEU A 109 4.27 -40.96 -16.60
CA LEU A 109 3.55 -40.20 -15.58
C LEU A 109 2.03 -40.30 -15.74
N ARG A 110 1.51 -40.26 -16.98
CA ARG A 110 0.07 -40.45 -17.21
C ARG A 110 -0.41 -41.79 -16.65
N ARG A 111 0.32 -42.87 -16.96
CA ARG A 111 0.01 -44.22 -16.42
C ARG A 111 0.12 -44.28 -14.89
N ALA A 112 1.09 -43.59 -14.30
CA ALA A 112 1.24 -43.53 -12.85
C ALA A 112 0.06 -42.79 -12.18
N TRP A 113 -0.44 -41.72 -12.79
CA TRP A 113 -1.65 -41.03 -12.36
C TRP A 113 -2.91 -41.90 -12.53
N ASP A 114 -3.06 -42.61 -13.65
CA ASP A 114 -4.19 -43.52 -13.88
C ASP A 114 -4.23 -44.63 -12.81
N ALA A 115 -3.08 -45.21 -12.48
CA ALA A 115 -2.94 -46.18 -11.40
C ALA A 115 -3.20 -45.58 -10.01
N SER A 116 -3.13 -44.25 -9.90
CA SER A 116 -3.32 -43.51 -8.66
C SER A 116 -4.76 -43.05 -8.41
N GLU A 117 -5.72 -43.38 -9.28
CA GLU A 117 -7.14 -43.04 -9.08
C GLU A 117 -7.61 -43.48 -7.67
N ILE A 118 -8.53 -42.71 -7.06
CA ILE A 118 -9.00 -42.95 -5.69
C ILE A 118 -10.51 -43.12 -5.57
N GLN A 119 -11.27 -42.91 -6.64
CA GLN A 119 -12.72 -43.10 -6.64
C GLN A 119 -13.14 -44.56 -6.88
N GLY A 120 -12.19 -45.46 -7.13
CA GLY A 120 -12.42 -46.88 -7.42
C GLY A 120 -12.07 -47.81 -6.26
N THR A 121 -11.83 -49.09 -6.59
CA THR A 121 -11.41 -50.14 -5.65
C THR A 121 -10.00 -50.67 -5.94
N GLN A 122 -9.23 -49.94 -6.76
CA GLN A 122 -7.88 -50.35 -7.13
C GLN A 122 -6.95 -50.39 -5.92
N VAL A 123 -6.16 -51.45 -5.82
CA VAL A 123 -5.09 -51.56 -4.84
C VAL A 123 -3.84 -50.92 -5.42
N GLN A 124 -3.28 -49.93 -4.73
CA GLN A 124 -2.02 -49.33 -5.15
C GLN A 124 -0.81 -49.97 -4.46
N ALA A 125 -0.89 -50.23 -3.15
CA ALA A 125 0.14 -50.99 -2.43
C ALA A 125 -0.44 -52.16 -1.65
N TYR A 126 -1.57 -51.97 -0.96
CA TYR A 126 -2.10 -53.00 -0.08
C TYR A 126 -3.62 -52.98 0.01
N SER A 127 -4.16 -54.12 0.42
CA SER A 127 -5.55 -54.27 0.82
C SER A 127 -5.59 -54.84 2.24
N VAL A 128 -6.54 -54.39 3.05
CA VAL A 128 -6.68 -54.83 4.44
C VAL A 128 -8.02 -55.54 4.62
N GLN A 129 -7.98 -56.59 5.42
CA GLN A 129 -9.13 -57.24 6.01
C GLN A 129 -8.84 -57.47 7.49
N SER A 130 -9.84 -57.28 8.34
CA SER A 130 -9.74 -57.58 9.76
C SER A 130 -10.78 -58.62 10.16
N ALA A 131 -10.42 -59.44 11.13
CA ALA A 131 -11.29 -60.41 11.78
C ALA A 131 -10.78 -60.61 13.22
N ARG A 132 -11.66 -60.99 14.14
CA ARG A 132 -11.23 -61.48 15.45
C ARG A 132 -10.59 -62.86 15.31
N ILE A 133 -9.77 -63.23 16.30
CA ILE A 133 -9.06 -64.53 16.32
C ILE A 133 -10.05 -65.71 16.33
N ASP A 134 -11.25 -65.52 16.87
CA ASP A 134 -12.35 -66.50 16.87
C ASP A 134 -13.13 -66.56 15.55
N GLY A 135 -12.73 -65.78 14.54
CA GLY A 135 -13.36 -65.73 13.22
C GLY A 135 -14.62 -64.85 13.14
N THR A 136 -14.97 -64.11 14.20
CA THR A 136 -16.09 -63.17 14.20
C THR A 136 -15.67 -61.75 13.78
N ASP A 137 -16.64 -60.87 13.53
CA ASP A 137 -16.42 -59.47 13.09
C ASP A 137 -15.50 -59.32 11.86
N VAL A 138 -15.68 -60.21 10.86
CA VAL A 138 -14.91 -60.16 9.62
C VAL A 138 -15.35 -58.95 8.79
N THR A 139 -14.42 -58.06 8.49
CA THR A 139 -14.65 -56.93 7.56
C THR A 139 -14.56 -57.39 6.12
N ASN A 140 -15.13 -56.61 5.20
CA ASN A 140 -14.77 -56.73 3.78
C ASN A 140 -13.28 -56.41 3.59
N ARG A 141 -12.70 -56.96 2.52
CA ARG A 141 -11.36 -56.58 2.07
C ARG A 141 -11.45 -55.25 1.33
N VAL A 142 -10.76 -54.22 1.83
CA VAL A 142 -10.74 -52.88 1.24
C VAL A 142 -9.32 -52.52 0.78
N SER A 143 -9.21 -51.76 -0.30
CA SER A 143 -7.94 -51.22 -0.79
C SER A 143 -7.48 -50.00 0.01
N ASP A 144 -6.18 -49.70 -0.06
CA ASP A 144 -5.60 -48.47 0.45
C ASP A 144 -6.18 -47.21 -0.20
N THR A 145 -6.59 -47.26 -1.48
CA THR A 145 -7.28 -46.13 -2.12
C THR A 145 -8.68 -45.90 -1.56
N GLN A 146 -9.44 -46.96 -1.26
CA GLN A 146 -10.73 -46.85 -0.58
C GLN A 146 -10.59 -46.29 0.84
N LEU A 147 -9.57 -46.72 1.58
CA LEU A 147 -9.25 -46.20 2.91
C LEU A 147 -8.88 -44.70 2.84
N ALA A 148 -8.02 -44.32 1.90
CA ALA A 148 -7.61 -42.93 1.69
C ALA A 148 -8.77 -42.02 1.25
N ALA A 149 -9.64 -42.52 0.36
CA ALA A 149 -10.82 -41.80 -0.09
C ALA A 149 -11.87 -41.67 1.03
N ALA A 150 -12.03 -42.69 1.88
CA ALA A 150 -12.88 -42.59 3.06
C ALA A 150 -12.37 -41.53 4.03
N TRP A 151 -11.06 -41.48 4.31
CA TRP A 151 -10.48 -40.41 5.12
C TRP A 151 -10.74 -39.03 4.53
N LEU A 152 -10.40 -38.83 3.26
CA LEU A 152 -10.57 -37.52 2.62
C LEU A 152 -12.04 -37.06 2.62
N TYR A 153 -12.98 -37.95 2.30
CA TYR A 153 -14.36 -37.56 2.04
C TYR A 153 -15.33 -37.79 3.20
N ALA A 154 -15.04 -38.64 4.17
CA ALA A 154 -15.93 -38.88 5.32
C ALA A 154 -15.38 -38.34 6.64
N ASP A 155 -14.05 -38.20 6.77
CA ASP A 155 -13.42 -37.67 7.97
C ASP A 155 -13.02 -36.19 7.80
N LEU A 156 -12.54 -35.78 6.61
CA LEU A 156 -12.03 -34.42 6.37
C LEU A 156 -12.99 -33.46 5.63
N VAL A 157 -13.54 -33.86 4.47
CA VAL A 157 -14.23 -32.92 3.54
C VAL A 157 -15.77 -33.00 3.61
N HIS A 158 -16.35 -34.20 3.74
CA HIS A 158 -17.79 -34.38 3.93
C HIS A 158 -18.04 -35.25 5.16
N ALA A 159 -19.29 -35.24 5.65
CA ALA A 159 -19.71 -36.08 6.78
C ALA A 159 -20.34 -37.42 6.32
N ASP A 160 -20.43 -37.68 5.01
CA ASP A 160 -21.02 -38.90 4.44
C ASP A 160 -20.16 -39.54 3.33
N ALA A 161 -19.77 -40.80 3.52
CA ALA A 161 -19.12 -41.59 2.48
C ALA A 161 -20.16 -42.33 1.62
N GLN A 162 -20.23 -41.97 0.34
CA GLN A 162 -21.04 -42.66 -0.67
C GLN A 162 -20.18 -43.60 -1.53
N GLY A 163 -20.75 -44.73 -1.97
CA GLY A 163 -20.12 -45.64 -2.93
C GLY A 163 -19.02 -46.53 -2.33
N PRO A 164 -17.99 -46.94 -3.12
CA PRO A 164 -17.01 -47.96 -2.71
C PRO A 164 -16.20 -47.66 -1.44
N LYS A 165 -16.13 -46.40 -1.02
CA LYS A 165 -15.46 -45.95 0.21
C LYS A 165 -16.27 -46.16 1.48
N GLN A 166 -17.57 -46.48 1.38
CA GLN A 166 -18.41 -46.78 2.56
C GLN A 166 -17.91 -48.01 3.32
N GLU A 167 -17.43 -49.03 2.62
CA GLU A 167 -16.88 -50.25 3.23
C GLU A 167 -15.64 -49.97 4.09
N ALA A 168 -14.86 -48.95 3.73
CA ALA A 168 -13.69 -48.52 4.48
C ALA A 168 -14.05 -47.87 5.84
N LEU A 169 -15.32 -47.47 6.06
CA LEU A 169 -15.76 -46.94 7.35
C LEU A 169 -15.76 -47.99 8.47
N ALA A 170 -15.74 -49.29 8.12
CA ALA A 170 -15.58 -50.38 9.08
C ALA A 170 -14.19 -50.40 9.75
N PHE A 171 -13.20 -49.68 9.20
CA PHE A 171 -11.85 -49.57 9.74
C PHE A 171 -11.70 -48.30 10.59
N PRO A 172 -10.86 -48.29 11.63
CA PRO A 172 -10.69 -47.11 12.49
C PRO A 172 -10.02 -45.95 11.74
N LEU A 173 -10.25 -44.71 12.21
CA LEU A 173 -9.70 -43.48 11.63
C LEU A 173 -8.20 -43.58 11.33
N ARG A 174 -7.40 -44.09 12.27
CA ARG A 174 -5.94 -44.26 12.12
C ARG A 174 -5.55 -45.11 10.90
N GLU A 175 -6.35 -46.10 10.53
CA GLU A 175 -6.10 -46.98 9.39
C GLU A 175 -6.38 -46.23 8.09
N ARG A 176 -7.50 -45.48 8.06
CA ARG A 176 -7.88 -44.62 6.94
C ARG A 176 -6.86 -43.49 6.71
N TYR A 177 -6.43 -42.83 7.79
CA TYR A 177 -5.40 -41.80 7.77
C TYR A 177 -4.04 -42.35 7.28
N ALA A 178 -3.60 -43.52 7.76
CA ALA A 178 -2.35 -44.12 7.31
C ALA A 178 -2.36 -44.43 5.80
N ALA A 179 -3.48 -44.88 5.26
CA ALA A 179 -3.64 -45.07 3.82
C ALA A 179 -3.63 -43.73 3.07
N ALA A 180 -4.31 -42.70 3.60
CA ALA A 180 -4.30 -41.36 3.03
C ALA A 180 -2.89 -40.77 2.95
N VAL A 181 -2.10 -40.90 4.03
CA VAL A 181 -0.68 -40.47 4.09
C VAL A 181 0.10 -40.98 2.89
N ARG A 182 -0.01 -42.27 2.60
CA ARG A 182 0.65 -42.87 1.44
C ARG A 182 0.13 -42.30 0.13
N VAL A 183 -1.18 -42.40 -0.08
CA VAL A 183 -1.83 -42.08 -1.37
C VAL A 183 -1.62 -40.62 -1.76
N PHE A 184 -1.88 -39.66 -0.85
CA PHE A 184 -1.72 -38.24 -1.19
C PHE A 184 -0.26 -37.80 -1.21
N SER A 185 0.65 -38.45 -0.48
CA SER A 185 2.10 -38.22 -0.65
C SER A 185 2.57 -38.70 -2.02
N HIS A 186 2.06 -39.84 -2.50
CA HIS A 186 2.35 -40.32 -3.85
C HIS A 186 1.83 -39.37 -4.92
N MET A 187 0.58 -38.90 -4.79
CA MET A 187 0.02 -37.91 -5.72
C MET A 187 0.74 -36.55 -5.67
N ALA A 188 1.20 -36.11 -4.51
CA ALA A 188 2.03 -34.92 -4.38
C ALA A 188 3.37 -35.09 -5.13
N ALA A 189 4.02 -36.25 -5.00
CA ALA A 189 5.22 -36.57 -5.76
C ALA A 189 4.95 -36.60 -7.28
N LEU A 190 3.83 -37.19 -7.71
CA LEU A 190 3.41 -37.16 -9.12
C LEU A 190 3.14 -35.73 -9.61
N THR A 191 2.56 -34.87 -8.77
CA THR A 191 2.30 -33.45 -9.10
C THR A 191 3.61 -32.71 -9.37
N VAL A 192 4.60 -32.87 -8.49
CA VAL A 192 5.93 -32.26 -8.67
C VAL A 192 6.64 -32.85 -9.88
N ALA A 193 6.53 -34.17 -10.12
CA ALA A 193 7.11 -34.80 -11.30
C ALA A 193 6.48 -34.29 -12.61
N THR A 194 5.15 -34.09 -12.63
CA THR A 194 4.45 -33.50 -13.76
C THR A 194 4.86 -32.05 -13.98
N LEU A 195 4.97 -31.24 -12.91
CA LEU A 195 5.47 -29.86 -13.00
C LEU A 195 6.86 -29.80 -13.65
N ARG A 196 7.78 -30.68 -13.23
CA ARG A 196 9.13 -30.78 -13.81
C ARG A 196 9.14 -31.14 -15.29
N ILE A 197 8.17 -31.92 -15.77
CA ILE A 197 8.02 -32.17 -17.21
C ILE A 197 7.54 -30.90 -17.93
N VAL A 198 6.58 -30.16 -17.37
CA VAL A 198 6.12 -28.90 -17.95
C VAL A 198 7.26 -27.87 -18.00
N GLU A 199 8.08 -27.79 -16.95
CA GLU A 199 9.31 -26.99 -16.93
C GLU A 199 10.29 -27.44 -18.03
N SER A 200 10.53 -28.74 -18.18
CA SER A 200 11.41 -29.28 -19.23
C SER A 200 10.90 -28.94 -20.64
N LEU A 201 9.58 -28.99 -20.87
CA LEU A 201 8.96 -28.64 -22.15
C LEU A 201 9.05 -27.13 -22.44
N ARG A 202 8.92 -26.30 -21.40
CA ARG A 202 9.14 -24.84 -21.50
C ARG A 202 10.60 -24.53 -21.82
N ASP A 203 11.54 -25.13 -21.11
CA ASP A 203 12.98 -24.86 -21.26
C ASP A 203 13.49 -25.33 -22.65
N ALA A 204 12.89 -26.38 -23.20
CA ALA A 204 13.09 -26.82 -24.58
C ALA A 204 12.37 -25.94 -25.63
N GLN A 205 11.67 -24.88 -25.21
CA GLN A 205 10.86 -23.98 -26.06
C GLN A 205 9.76 -24.68 -26.87
N VAL A 206 9.32 -25.86 -26.41
CA VAL A 206 8.25 -26.64 -27.04
C VAL A 206 6.88 -26.22 -26.52
N LEU A 207 6.82 -25.67 -25.31
CA LEU A 207 5.58 -25.26 -24.66
C LEU A 207 5.67 -23.82 -24.14
N ALA A 208 4.83 -22.94 -24.68
CA ALA A 208 4.73 -21.55 -24.24
C ALA A 208 3.53 -21.34 -23.30
N LEU A 209 3.79 -20.76 -22.13
CA LEU A 209 2.80 -20.31 -21.15
C LEU A 209 3.14 -18.90 -20.71
N ASP A 210 2.12 -18.13 -20.35
CA ASP A 210 2.29 -16.78 -19.82
C ASP A 210 3.25 -16.76 -18.63
N HIS A 211 4.09 -15.71 -18.56
CA HIS A 211 5.04 -15.48 -17.47
C HIS A 211 4.38 -15.55 -16.08
N SER A 212 3.14 -15.07 -15.97
CA SER A 212 2.35 -15.13 -14.73
C SER A 212 2.20 -16.54 -14.15
N ALA A 213 2.19 -17.61 -14.96
CA ALA A 213 2.16 -18.98 -14.45
C ALA A 213 3.38 -19.30 -13.56
N TRP A 214 4.52 -18.67 -13.85
CA TRP A 214 5.83 -18.94 -13.25
C TRP A 214 6.26 -17.90 -12.22
N GLU A 215 5.81 -16.65 -12.38
CA GLU A 215 6.24 -15.52 -11.56
C GLU A 215 5.23 -15.18 -10.47
N ASP A 216 3.93 -15.41 -10.68
CA ASP A 216 2.92 -15.10 -9.66
C ASP A 216 3.23 -15.82 -8.35
N ASP A 217 3.06 -15.11 -7.23
CA ASP A 217 3.25 -15.66 -5.90
C ASP A 217 2.24 -16.76 -5.59
N VAL A 218 2.77 -17.89 -5.11
CA VAL A 218 1.97 -19.06 -4.75
C VAL A 218 1.85 -19.23 -3.22
N THR A 219 2.57 -18.39 -2.48
CA THR A 219 2.62 -18.32 -1.01
C THR A 219 2.70 -16.88 -0.57
N VAL A 220 2.07 -16.53 0.56
CA VAL A 220 2.06 -15.15 1.08
C VAL A 220 3.46 -14.69 1.51
N GLY A 221 4.34 -15.60 1.95
CA GLY A 221 5.74 -15.31 2.27
C GLY A 221 5.99 -14.40 3.49
N THR A 222 4.96 -13.71 3.98
CA THR A 222 4.97 -12.81 5.15
C THR A 222 3.92 -13.23 6.16
N SER A 223 4.14 -12.88 7.43
CA SER A 223 3.16 -12.97 8.51
C SER A 223 2.35 -11.69 8.70
N GLU A 224 2.79 -10.57 8.11
CA GLU A 224 2.20 -9.25 8.27
C GLU A 224 2.07 -8.53 6.93
N LEU A 225 0.96 -7.81 6.74
CA LEU A 225 0.75 -6.89 5.64
C LEU A 225 0.90 -5.47 6.18
N ILE A 226 1.88 -4.74 5.66
CA ILE A 226 2.14 -3.35 6.05
C ILE A 226 1.69 -2.48 4.88
N GLU A 227 0.68 -1.64 5.13
CA GLU A 227 0.12 -0.71 4.15
C GLU A 227 0.12 0.70 4.75
N GLU A 228 0.62 1.67 3.98
CA GLU A 228 0.55 3.08 4.34
C GLU A 228 -0.74 3.69 3.78
N ALA A 229 -1.56 4.28 4.65
CA ALA A 229 -2.84 4.84 4.27
C ALA A 229 -3.16 6.14 5.02
N ARG A 230 -4.01 6.96 4.41
CA ARG A 230 -4.65 8.11 5.07
C ARG A 230 -6.06 7.71 5.51
N ALA A 231 -6.39 7.99 6.76
CA ALA A 231 -7.70 7.69 7.33
C ALA A 231 -8.57 8.94 7.37
N TYR A 232 -9.86 8.76 7.13
CA TYR A 232 -10.87 9.82 7.18
C TYR A 232 -12.11 9.31 7.91
N VAL A 233 -12.85 10.22 8.53
CA VAL A 233 -14.05 9.91 9.32
C VAL A 233 -15.18 10.86 8.95
N ALA A 234 -16.42 10.38 9.07
CA ALA A 234 -17.63 11.16 8.88
C ALA A 234 -18.71 10.70 9.87
N PRO A 235 -19.75 11.51 10.14
CA PRO A 235 -20.90 11.08 10.94
C PRO A 235 -21.54 9.80 10.41
N LEU A 236 -22.10 8.99 11.32
CA LEU A 236 -22.84 7.79 10.95
C LEU A 236 -24.00 8.12 10.00
N GLY A 237 -24.07 7.41 8.88
CA GLY A 237 -25.07 7.63 7.82
C GLY A 237 -24.60 8.54 6.67
N SER A 238 -23.40 9.11 6.76
CA SER A 238 -22.79 9.85 5.65
C SER A 238 -22.53 8.93 4.45
N GLU A 239 -22.73 9.44 3.25
CA GLU A 239 -22.43 8.69 2.02
C GLU A 239 -20.91 8.52 1.86
N VAL A 240 -20.47 7.30 1.59
CA VAL A 240 -19.05 6.98 1.36
C VAL A 240 -18.71 7.34 -0.09
N PRO A 241 -17.76 8.25 -0.34
CA PRO A 241 -17.41 8.67 -1.69
C PRO A 241 -16.81 7.49 -2.49
N ASP A 242 -17.19 7.38 -3.76
CA ASP A 242 -16.55 6.45 -4.69
C ASP A 242 -15.19 7.04 -5.13
N MET A 243 -14.12 6.49 -4.56
CA MET A 243 -12.76 6.96 -4.84
C MET A 243 -12.30 6.72 -6.28
N ARG A 244 -13.08 5.98 -7.10
CA ARG A 244 -12.84 5.85 -8.54
C ARG A 244 -13.16 7.13 -9.30
N ASP A 245 -14.09 7.94 -8.79
CA ASP A 245 -14.57 9.15 -9.45
C ASP A 245 -13.85 10.40 -8.93
N SER A 246 -13.51 10.44 -7.64
CA SER A 246 -12.71 11.52 -7.05
C SER A 246 -12.04 11.11 -5.74
N LEU A 247 -10.83 11.61 -5.50
CA LEU A 247 -10.15 11.56 -4.20
C LEU A 247 -10.54 12.73 -3.28
N GLU A 248 -11.32 13.68 -3.79
CA GLU A 248 -11.88 14.76 -2.98
C GLU A 248 -13.06 14.23 -2.18
N LEU A 249 -12.89 14.22 -0.86
CA LEU A 249 -13.93 13.79 0.04
C LEU A 249 -15.02 14.87 0.12
N THR A 250 -16.27 14.46 0.33
CA THR A 250 -17.36 15.42 0.53
C THR A 250 -17.16 16.20 1.82
N LYS A 251 -17.90 17.31 1.99
CA LYS A 251 -17.78 18.20 3.16
C LYS A 251 -17.99 17.51 4.52
N ASP A 252 -18.65 16.36 4.53
CA ASP A 252 -18.96 15.60 5.75
C ASP A 252 -17.79 14.76 6.25
N TRP A 253 -16.75 14.58 5.44
CA TRP A 253 -15.57 13.79 5.77
C TRP A 253 -14.42 14.68 6.21
N SER A 254 -13.78 14.31 7.31
CA SER A 254 -12.59 14.97 7.84
C SER A 254 -11.45 13.97 8.01
N ALA A 255 -10.21 14.47 8.02
CA ALA A 255 -9.06 13.62 8.28
C ALA A 255 -9.13 13.02 9.69
N PHE A 256 -8.92 11.72 9.81
CA PHE A 256 -8.83 11.04 11.10
C PHE A 256 -7.44 11.26 11.69
N THR A 257 -7.33 12.32 12.49
CA THR A 257 -6.06 12.76 13.09
C THR A 257 -5.82 12.13 14.45
N VAL A 258 -4.62 12.34 15.02
CA VAL A 258 -4.30 11.93 16.41
C VAL A 258 -5.28 12.57 17.41
N THR A 259 -5.69 13.82 17.19
CA THR A 259 -6.71 14.48 18.02
C THR A 259 -8.03 13.70 18.00
N GLU A 260 -8.48 13.28 16.82
CA GLU A 260 -9.73 12.51 16.67
C GLU A 260 -9.64 11.12 17.28
N LEU A 261 -8.47 10.46 17.15
CA LEU A 261 -8.19 9.19 17.81
C LEU A 261 -8.27 9.32 19.34
N LEU A 262 -7.62 10.34 19.91
CA LEU A 262 -7.62 10.58 21.36
C LEU A 262 -9.03 10.90 21.88
N ARG A 263 -9.84 11.60 21.08
CA ARG A 263 -11.23 11.95 21.38
C ARG A 263 -12.21 10.79 21.22
N GLN A 264 -11.78 9.61 20.76
CA GLN A 264 -12.63 8.41 20.88
C GLN A 264 -12.92 8.07 22.35
N ASP A 265 -12.06 8.49 23.28
CA ASP A 265 -12.35 8.50 24.71
C ASP A 265 -12.92 9.87 25.13
N PRO A 266 -14.20 9.96 25.54
CA PRO A 266 -14.82 11.19 26.02
C PRO A 266 -14.05 11.87 27.16
N ALA A 267 -13.28 11.09 27.96
CA ALA A 267 -12.48 11.66 29.03
C ALA A 267 -11.40 12.60 28.49
N ASN A 268 -10.92 12.41 27.26
CA ASN A 268 -9.85 13.23 26.69
C ASN A 268 -10.37 14.50 26.00
N HIS A 269 -11.69 14.74 25.96
CA HIS A 269 -12.26 15.89 25.26
C HIS A 269 -11.87 17.18 25.96
N VAL A 270 -11.17 18.04 25.21
CA VAL A 270 -10.89 19.42 25.60
C VAL A 270 -11.36 20.32 24.48
N ARG A 271 -11.96 21.46 24.85
CA ARG A 271 -12.24 22.54 23.91
C ARG A 271 -11.37 23.73 24.28
N VAL A 272 -10.68 24.31 23.31
CA VAL A 272 -9.86 25.51 23.53
C VAL A 272 -10.55 26.69 22.86
N VAL A 273 -10.80 27.75 23.62
CA VAL A 273 -11.55 28.91 23.17
C VAL A 273 -10.68 30.16 23.33
N LEU A 274 -10.52 30.92 22.25
CA LEU A 274 -9.76 32.16 22.23
C LEU A 274 -10.74 33.33 22.29
N ARG A 275 -10.48 34.32 23.16
CA ARG A 275 -11.35 35.48 23.37
C ARG A 275 -10.60 36.80 23.11
N ASP A 276 -11.32 37.83 22.67
CA ASP A 276 -10.80 39.18 22.46
C ASP A 276 -10.98 40.10 23.69
N ASP A 277 -10.67 41.40 23.54
CA ASP A 277 -10.80 42.41 24.60
C ASP A 277 -12.24 42.57 25.14
N ASP A 278 -13.24 42.30 24.30
CA ASP A 278 -14.66 42.39 24.67
C ASP A 278 -15.16 41.08 25.33
N GLY A 279 -14.33 40.04 25.32
CA GLY A 279 -14.64 38.71 25.85
C GLY A 279 -15.38 37.82 24.84
N ASP A 280 -15.51 38.25 23.59
CA ASP A 280 -16.15 37.51 22.52
C ASP A 280 -15.23 36.40 22.01
N ILE A 281 -15.83 35.27 21.63
CA ILE A 281 -15.09 34.12 21.09
C ILE A 281 -14.64 34.46 19.67
N THR A 282 -13.33 34.55 19.47
CA THR A 282 -12.74 34.75 18.14
C THR A 282 -12.54 33.43 17.42
N GLU A 283 -12.09 32.39 18.14
CA GLU A 283 -11.79 31.07 17.58
C GLU A 283 -12.03 29.95 18.62
N ALA A 284 -12.32 28.74 18.12
CA ALA A 284 -12.48 27.57 18.96
C ALA A 284 -11.89 26.31 18.30
N TYR A 285 -11.21 25.50 19.11
CA TYR A 285 -10.53 24.30 18.68
C TYR A 285 -11.01 23.08 19.46
N ASP A 286 -11.27 22.00 18.71
CA ASP A 286 -11.35 20.67 19.28
C ASP A 286 -9.94 20.18 19.59
N ALA A 287 -9.68 19.98 20.88
CA ALA A 287 -8.41 19.53 21.43
C ALA A 287 -8.60 18.19 22.15
N ALA A 288 -7.47 17.57 22.50
CA ALA A 288 -7.48 16.31 23.23
C ALA A 288 -6.37 16.24 24.27
N VAL A 289 -6.64 15.61 25.42
CA VAL A 289 -5.58 15.21 26.34
C VAL A 289 -4.79 14.07 25.70
N ALA A 290 -3.55 14.33 25.31
CA ALA A 290 -2.64 13.36 24.70
C ALA A 290 -1.91 12.50 25.73
N ARG A 291 -1.71 13.03 26.94
CA ARG A 291 -1.06 12.29 28.03
C ARG A 291 -1.57 12.76 29.39
N ARG A 292 -1.76 11.80 30.29
CA ARG A 292 -1.99 12.02 31.73
C ARG A 292 -0.89 11.34 32.54
N ARG A 293 -0.29 12.07 33.47
CA ARG A 293 0.63 11.49 34.46
C ARG A 293 0.10 11.81 35.86
N PRO A 294 -0.61 10.88 36.50
CA PRO A 294 -1.00 11.05 37.89
C PRO A 294 0.20 10.79 38.81
N ASP A 295 0.41 11.67 39.78
CA ASP A 295 1.27 11.48 40.95
C ASP A 295 0.39 11.49 42.22
N ALA A 296 0.95 11.14 43.37
CA ALA A 296 0.26 11.13 44.66
C ALA A 296 -0.20 12.53 45.12
N THR A 297 0.42 13.61 44.63
CA THR A 297 0.12 14.99 45.07
C THR A 297 -0.13 16.00 43.95
N PHE A 298 0.15 15.63 42.70
CA PHE A 298 -0.13 16.45 41.53
C PHE A 298 -0.49 15.57 40.32
N ALA A 299 -1.06 16.17 39.28
CA ALA A 299 -1.30 15.51 37.99
C ALA A 299 -0.75 16.36 36.86
N GLU A 300 -0.15 15.76 35.83
CA GLU A 300 0.28 16.46 34.62
C GLU A 300 -0.57 16.08 33.42
N TRP A 301 -1.00 17.08 32.66
CA TRP A 301 -1.72 16.88 31.40
C TRP A 301 -0.96 17.53 30.24
N ASP A 302 -0.79 16.76 29.17
CA ASP A 302 -0.35 17.25 27.86
C ASP A 302 -1.60 17.38 26.97
N VAL A 303 -1.98 18.59 26.59
CA VAL A 303 -3.19 18.88 25.78
C VAL A 303 -2.79 19.26 24.37
N LEU A 304 -3.14 18.43 23.39
CA LEU A 304 -2.91 18.65 21.96
C LEU A 304 -4.00 19.54 21.36
N VAL A 305 -3.61 20.68 20.82
CA VAL A 305 -4.45 21.72 20.22
C VAL A 305 -4.04 21.90 18.76
N ALA A 306 -5.03 22.09 17.87
CA ALA A 306 -4.83 22.26 16.43
C ALA A 306 -3.97 21.15 15.77
N GLY A 307 -3.96 19.95 16.38
CA GLY A 307 -3.17 18.79 15.94
C GLY A 307 -1.65 18.96 16.00
N SER A 308 -1.15 20.10 16.48
CA SER A 308 0.25 20.52 16.28
C SER A 308 0.88 21.23 17.49
N VAL A 309 0.11 21.66 18.49
CA VAL A 309 0.65 22.34 19.69
C VAL A 309 0.23 21.60 20.94
N VAL A 310 1.18 21.23 21.81
CA VAL A 310 0.91 20.58 23.09
C VAL A 310 1.12 21.55 24.23
N PHE A 311 0.04 21.91 24.93
CA PHE A 311 0.08 22.66 26.17
C PHE A 311 0.29 21.73 27.37
N LYS A 312 1.21 22.11 28.25
CA LYS A 312 1.55 21.32 29.44
C LYS A 312 0.98 22.00 30.68
N PHE A 313 0.20 21.24 31.43
CA PHE A 313 -0.41 21.67 32.68
C PHE A 313 0.00 20.76 33.82
N SER A 314 0.12 21.32 35.02
CA SER A 314 0.13 20.57 36.27
C SER A 314 -1.02 21.01 37.16
N PHE A 315 -1.64 20.08 37.88
CA PHE A 315 -2.74 20.32 38.80
C PHE A 315 -2.34 19.80 40.18
N ASP A 316 -2.69 20.50 41.23
CA ASP A 316 -2.65 19.93 42.58
C ASP A 316 -3.78 18.89 42.72
N THR A 317 -3.55 17.82 43.49
CA THR A 317 -4.57 16.79 43.71
C THR A 317 -4.98 16.69 45.18
N GLN A 318 -6.29 16.71 45.42
CA GLN A 318 -6.89 16.42 46.73
C GLN A 318 -7.79 15.17 46.58
N GLY A 319 -7.21 13.99 46.81
CA GLY A 319 -7.86 12.72 46.51
C GLY A 319 -8.01 12.55 44.99
N GLU A 320 -9.24 12.34 44.51
CA GLU A 320 -9.53 12.23 43.07
C GLU A 320 -9.86 13.57 42.40
N ARG A 321 -9.89 14.68 43.15
CA ARG A 321 -10.16 16.01 42.61
C ARG A 321 -8.88 16.74 42.24
N MET A 322 -8.85 17.28 41.01
CA MET A 322 -7.83 18.22 40.57
C MET A 322 -8.23 19.63 41.00
N THR A 323 -7.30 20.33 41.63
CA THR A 323 -7.40 21.71 42.08
C THR A 323 -6.20 22.50 41.56
N ASP A 324 -6.31 23.82 41.49
CA ASP A 324 -5.19 24.72 41.18
C ASP A 324 -4.38 24.32 39.92
N ALA A 325 -4.95 24.61 38.75
CA ALA A 325 -4.31 24.36 37.46
C ALA A 325 -3.17 25.36 37.21
N HIS A 326 -1.99 24.85 36.85
CA HIS A 326 -0.79 25.62 36.57
C HIS A 326 -0.26 25.31 35.17
N PHE A 327 -0.13 26.35 34.35
CA PHE A 327 0.51 26.26 33.05
C PHE A 327 2.03 26.14 33.19
N ARG A 328 2.63 25.18 32.46
CA ARG A 328 4.07 24.87 32.53
C ARG A 328 4.84 25.26 31.27
N GLY A 329 4.17 25.35 30.13
CA GLY A 329 4.79 25.60 28.84
C GLY A 329 4.01 24.95 27.71
N TRP A 330 4.43 25.21 26.47
CA TRP A 330 3.91 24.50 25.30
C TRP A 330 5.06 24.00 24.43
N GLU A 331 4.78 23.00 23.61
CA GLU A 331 5.66 22.48 22.57
C GLU A 331 4.93 22.46 21.23
N VAL A 332 5.65 22.71 20.15
CA VAL A 332 5.12 22.77 18.80
C VAL A 332 5.69 21.62 17.97
N PHE A 333 4.83 20.95 17.20
CA PHE A 333 5.16 19.85 16.30
C PHE A 333 5.01 20.28 14.85
N ASP A 334 6.16 20.45 14.20
CA ASP A 334 6.26 21.00 12.84
C ASP A 334 6.93 20.00 11.88
N SER A 335 6.53 18.72 11.96
CA SER A 335 7.12 17.65 11.14
C SER A 335 6.63 17.65 9.69
N THR A 336 5.56 18.40 9.38
CA THR A 336 5.04 18.60 8.01
C THR A 336 4.64 20.07 7.82
N ASN A 337 4.51 20.51 6.57
CA ASN A 337 4.08 21.88 6.26
C ASN A 337 2.63 22.16 6.69
N ASP A 338 1.72 21.18 6.58
CA ASP A 338 0.34 21.32 7.12
C ASP A 338 0.35 21.53 8.65
N LEU A 339 1.17 20.77 9.39
CA LEU A 339 1.30 20.95 10.85
C LEU A 339 1.97 22.28 11.21
N LYS A 340 3.01 22.68 10.46
CA LYS A 340 3.68 23.98 10.61
C LYS A 340 2.72 25.14 10.40
N LEU A 341 1.86 25.05 9.38
CA LEU A 341 0.85 26.06 9.09
C LEU A 341 -0.19 26.12 10.22
N ALA A 342 -0.69 24.96 10.67
CA ALA A 342 -1.67 24.87 11.75
C ALA A 342 -1.11 25.47 13.06
N SER A 343 0.12 25.12 13.43
CA SER A 343 0.76 25.63 14.65
C SER A 343 1.03 27.13 14.57
N THR A 344 1.55 27.62 13.44
CA THR A 344 1.87 29.05 13.25
C THR A 344 0.59 29.90 13.30
N ARG A 345 -0.48 29.46 12.64
CA ARG A 345 -1.78 30.15 12.67
C ARG A 345 -2.40 30.16 14.06
N PHE A 346 -2.41 29.02 14.73
CA PHE A 346 -2.90 28.92 16.09
C PHE A 346 -2.11 29.86 17.03
N MET A 347 -0.78 29.87 16.95
CA MET A 347 0.05 30.72 17.80
C MET A 347 -0.15 32.21 17.50
N LEU A 348 -0.37 32.60 16.24
CA LEU A 348 -0.74 33.98 15.88
C LEU A 348 -2.05 34.41 16.56
N GLN A 349 -3.06 33.55 16.52
CA GLN A 349 -4.35 33.85 17.16
C GLN A 349 -4.23 33.83 18.68
N PHE A 350 -3.48 32.88 19.23
CA PHE A 350 -3.15 32.81 20.66
C PHE A 350 -2.56 34.13 21.15
N HIS A 351 -1.53 34.68 20.48
CA HIS A 351 -0.92 35.94 20.87
C HIS A 351 -1.78 37.20 20.60
N ARG A 352 -2.78 37.10 19.72
CA ARG A 352 -3.74 38.19 19.47
C ARG A 352 -4.91 38.17 20.46
N SER A 353 -5.19 37.03 21.07
CA SER A 353 -6.25 36.89 22.06
C SER A 353 -5.86 37.47 23.40
N THR A 354 -6.85 37.89 24.18
CA THR A 354 -6.66 38.38 25.55
C THR A 354 -6.72 37.25 26.57
N ALA A 355 -7.48 36.21 26.24
CA ALA A 355 -7.69 35.06 27.08
C ALA A 355 -7.85 33.79 26.23
N VAL A 356 -7.26 32.70 26.72
CA VAL A 356 -7.37 31.37 26.12
C VAL A 356 -7.88 30.40 27.18
N ALA A 357 -9.13 30.00 27.04
CA ALA A 357 -9.82 29.11 27.96
C ALA A 357 -9.71 27.66 27.49
N PHE A 358 -9.33 26.77 28.41
CA PHE A 358 -9.35 25.33 28.24
C PHE A 358 -10.59 24.78 28.94
N GLU A 359 -11.53 24.22 28.20
CA GLU A 359 -12.81 23.74 28.69
C GLU A 359 -12.88 22.21 28.66
N VAL A 360 -13.40 21.60 29.73
CA VAL A 360 -13.63 20.15 29.85
C VAL A 360 -15.06 19.92 30.31
N GLY A 361 -15.81 19.09 29.59
CA GLY A 361 -17.22 18.82 29.92
C GLY A 361 -18.11 20.07 29.93
N GLY A 362 -17.76 21.10 29.15
CA GLY A 362 -18.49 22.37 29.07
C GLY A 362 -18.22 23.33 30.23
N SER A 363 -17.24 23.06 31.09
CA SER A 363 -16.78 23.96 32.15
C SER A 363 -15.35 24.41 31.90
N GLU A 364 -15.04 25.68 32.18
CA GLU A 364 -13.69 26.21 32.10
C GLU A 364 -12.80 25.56 33.18
N LEU A 365 -11.73 24.91 32.74
CA LEU A 365 -10.72 24.30 33.61
C LEU A 365 -9.68 25.33 34.03
N LEU A 366 -9.21 26.13 33.06
CA LEU A 366 -8.21 27.17 33.25
C LEU A 366 -8.32 28.18 32.10
N SER A 367 -8.02 29.44 32.40
CA SER A 367 -7.82 30.49 31.41
C SER A 367 -6.41 31.06 31.50
N LEU A 368 -5.77 31.23 30.34
CA LEU A 368 -4.44 31.80 30.21
C LEU A 368 -4.54 33.19 29.60
N GLY A 369 -3.80 34.15 30.16
CA GLY A 369 -3.47 35.40 29.48
C GLY A 369 -2.24 35.16 28.59
N PRO A 370 -2.35 35.24 27.25
CA PRO A 370 -1.21 35.05 26.36
C PRO A 370 -0.13 36.10 26.65
N PRO A 371 1.16 35.71 26.63
CA PRO A 371 2.24 36.69 26.76
C PRO A 371 2.24 37.61 25.53
N ALA A 372 2.39 38.91 25.79
CA ALA A 372 2.53 39.90 24.73
C ALA A 372 3.85 39.67 23.98
N ILE A 373 3.78 39.65 22.65
CA ILE A 373 4.94 39.60 21.77
C ILE A 373 5.11 40.94 21.05
N PRO A 374 6.35 41.36 20.74
CA PRO A 374 6.58 42.58 19.97
C PRO A 374 5.95 42.49 18.57
N GLU A 375 5.45 43.62 18.03
CA GLU A 375 4.84 43.69 16.69
C GLU A 375 5.73 43.09 15.59
N LYS A 376 7.06 43.25 15.70
CA LYS A 376 8.03 42.67 14.75
C LYS A 376 8.00 41.14 14.74
N GLU A 377 7.84 40.51 15.90
CA GLU A 377 7.78 39.05 16.03
C GLU A 377 6.46 38.51 15.50
N GLN A 378 5.36 39.20 15.82
CA GLN A 378 4.04 38.91 15.25
C GLN A 378 4.05 39.00 13.73
N ARG A 379 4.66 40.07 13.18
CA ARG A 379 4.82 40.24 11.73
C ARG A 379 5.66 39.12 11.11
N GLY A 380 6.70 38.67 11.81
CA GLY A 380 7.51 37.52 11.38
C GLY A 380 6.68 36.23 11.29
N MET A 381 5.81 35.97 12.26
CA MET A 381 4.91 34.82 12.24
C MET A 381 3.87 34.90 11.11
N GLU A 382 3.34 36.10 10.83
CA GLU A 382 2.44 36.32 9.68
C GLU A 382 3.12 35.96 8.35
N VAL A 383 4.38 36.39 8.19
CA VAL A 383 5.20 36.07 7.01
C VAL A 383 5.46 34.56 6.90
N ILE A 384 5.75 33.89 8.01
CA ILE A 384 5.92 32.43 8.03
C ILE A 384 4.62 31.72 7.64
N ALA A 385 3.47 32.12 8.22
CA ALA A 385 2.19 31.52 7.90
C ALA A 385 1.83 31.66 6.41
N GLU A 386 2.01 32.85 5.83
CA GLU A 386 1.79 33.11 4.40
C GLU A 386 2.71 32.25 3.51
N THR A 387 3.98 32.13 3.88
CA THR A 387 4.97 31.37 3.12
C THR A 387 4.68 29.87 3.17
N VAL A 388 4.41 29.32 4.36
CA VAL A 388 4.09 27.90 4.53
C VAL A 388 2.75 27.55 3.87
N GLU A 389 1.78 28.46 3.88
CA GLU A 389 0.52 28.29 3.14
C GLU A 389 0.74 28.10 1.64
N ASP A 390 1.68 28.84 1.03
CA ASP A 390 2.01 28.64 -0.37
C ASP A 390 2.59 27.23 -0.63
N ILE A 391 3.45 26.75 0.27
CA ILE A 391 4.03 25.39 0.19
C ILE A 391 2.93 24.35 0.29
N VAL A 392 2.07 24.42 1.30
CA VAL A 392 0.94 23.50 1.50
C VAL A 392 0.01 23.50 0.29
N ARG A 393 -0.23 24.66 -0.32
CA ARG A 393 -1.05 24.76 -1.54
C ARG A 393 -0.38 24.04 -2.71
N ILE A 394 0.93 24.20 -2.90
CA ILE A 394 1.68 23.48 -3.93
C ILE A 394 1.70 21.98 -3.67
N GLU A 395 1.89 21.53 -2.43
CA GLU A 395 1.81 20.10 -2.05
C GLU A 395 0.48 19.46 -2.48
N ARG A 396 -0.63 20.20 -2.31
CA ARG A 396 -1.97 19.74 -2.73
C ARG A 396 -2.12 19.70 -4.25
N LEU A 397 -1.60 20.70 -4.96
CA LEU A 397 -1.65 20.77 -6.43
C LEU A 397 -0.77 19.69 -7.08
N SER A 398 0.42 19.45 -6.53
CA SER A 398 1.40 18.48 -7.05
C SER A 398 1.16 17.05 -6.54
N ARG A 399 0.35 16.88 -5.48
CA ARG A 399 0.16 15.63 -4.73
C ARG A 399 1.48 15.08 -4.17
N GLN A 400 2.41 15.95 -3.82
CA GLN A 400 3.70 15.61 -3.21
C GLN A 400 3.79 16.28 -1.85
N THR A 401 4.43 15.63 -0.89
CA THR A 401 4.78 16.24 0.41
C THR A 401 6.23 16.66 0.37
N PHE A 402 6.53 17.87 0.85
CA PHE A 402 7.88 18.39 0.94
C PHE A 402 8.38 18.39 2.38
N ASP A 403 9.68 18.54 2.55
CA ASP A 403 10.24 18.77 3.87
C ASP A 403 9.66 20.04 4.51
N PRO A 404 9.47 20.07 5.84
CA PRO A 404 8.85 21.20 6.50
C PRO A 404 9.75 22.44 6.46
N CYS A 405 9.15 23.59 6.12
CA CYS A 405 9.83 24.89 6.08
C CYS A 405 10.18 25.40 7.48
N ASN A 406 11.30 24.93 8.00
CA ASN A 406 11.84 25.26 9.33
C ASN A 406 13.15 26.07 9.27
N GLY A 407 13.73 26.22 8.08
CA GLY A 407 14.94 27.00 7.80
C GLY A 407 14.67 28.49 7.59
N ARG A 408 15.72 29.22 7.21
CA ARG A 408 15.62 30.64 6.87
C ARG A 408 15.26 30.80 5.39
N PHE A 409 14.52 31.85 5.09
CA PHE A 409 14.18 32.30 3.74
C PHE A 409 14.13 33.83 3.73
N ASP A 410 14.21 34.42 2.53
CA ASP A 410 14.09 35.87 2.34
C ASP A 410 12.90 36.26 1.44
N ASP A 411 12.73 37.55 1.19
CA ASP A 411 11.64 38.06 0.34
C ASP A 411 11.73 37.60 -1.11
N ARG A 412 12.94 37.28 -1.60
CA ARG A 412 13.13 36.75 -2.95
C ARG A 412 12.61 35.33 -3.04
N ASP A 413 12.88 34.51 -2.03
CA ASP A 413 12.35 33.14 -1.92
C ASP A 413 10.82 33.16 -1.87
N ARG A 414 10.23 34.05 -1.05
CA ARG A 414 8.78 34.24 -0.93
C ARG A 414 8.12 34.61 -2.26
N VAL A 415 8.67 35.60 -2.97
CA VAL A 415 8.14 36.03 -4.27
C VAL A 415 8.22 34.90 -5.30
N ARG A 416 9.33 34.16 -5.34
CA ARG A 416 9.48 33.02 -6.25
C ARG A 416 8.49 31.90 -5.94
N LEU A 417 8.28 31.61 -4.66
CA LEU A 417 7.33 30.60 -4.20
C LEU A 417 5.89 30.97 -4.53
N ARG A 418 5.47 32.20 -4.20
CA ARG A 418 4.13 32.72 -4.50
C ARG A 418 3.85 32.67 -6.00
N ARG A 419 4.82 33.07 -6.82
CA ARG A 419 4.72 32.94 -8.28
C ARG A 419 4.59 31.50 -8.73
N ALA A 420 5.41 30.59 -8.20
CA ALA A 420 5.31 29.17 -8.53
C ALA A 420 3.92 28.60 -8.21
N ARG A 421 3.35 28.94 -7.04
CA ARG A 421 1.98 28.58 -6.66
C ARG A 421 0.97 29.10 -7.68
N LEU A 422 0.97 30.42 -7.94
CA LEU A 422 0.01 31.05 -8.86
C LEU A 422 0.09 30.46 -10.28
N LEU A 423 1.31 30.18 -10.75
CA LEU A 423 1.55 29.54 -12.04
C LEU A 423 0.99 28.12 -12.10
N LEU A 424 1.14 27.33 -11.03
CA LEU A 424 0.56 25.98 -10.92
C LEU A 424 -0.96 26.00 -10.80
N GLU A 425 -1.53 27.08 -10.27
CA GLU A 425 -2.98 27.33 -10.26
C GLU A 425 -3.53 27.79 -11.61
N GLY A 426 -2.66 28.04 -12.59
CA GLY A 426 -3.04 28.46 -13.95
C GLY A 426 -3.14 29.97 -14.14
N HIS A 427 -2.63 30.76 -13.20
CA HIS A 427 -2.61 32.21 -13.34
C HIS A 427 -1.46 32.70 -14.23
N ILE A 428 -1.73 33.78 -14.98
CA ILE A 428 -0.72 34.62 -15.62
C ILE A 428 -0.25 35.66 -14.61
N VAL A 429 1.06 35.73 -14.37
CA VAL A 429 1.67 36.56 -13.32
C VAL A 429 2.84 37.41 -13.86
N HIS A 430 3.16 38.48 -13.15
CA HIS A 430 4.38 39.24 -13.41
C HIS A 430 5.64 38.40 -13.13
N ALA A 431 6.63 38.54 -14.02
CA ALA A 431 7.83 37.71 -14.03
C ALA A 431 9.10 38.43 -13.61
N MET A 432 9.71 39.20 -14.52
CA MET A 432 10.93 39.95 -14.23
C MET A 432 10.99 41.21 -15.10
N ARG A 433 11.71 42.22 -14.60
CA ARG A 433 11.95 43.50 -15.30
C ARG A 433 13.22 43.51 -16.12
N HIS A 434 14.18 42.69 -15.71
CA HIS A 434 15.52 42.75 -16.27
C HIS A 434 15.59 42.05 -17.64
N PRO A 435 16.46 42.53 -18.53
CA PRO A 435 16.77 41.87 -19.79
C PRO A 435 17.17 40.42 -19.61
N VAL A 436 16.69 39.54 -20.50
CA VAL A 436 17.04 38.12 -20.51
C VAL A 436 17.80 37.80 -21.79
N THR A 437 18.92 37.09 -21.66
CA THR A 437 19.68 36.59 -22.80
C THR A 437 19.22 35.18 -23.12
N VAL A 438 18.86 34.92 -24.38
CA VAL A 438 18.39 33.63 -24.87
C VAL A 438 19.09 33.24 -26.17
N THR A 439 19.32 31.94 -26.35
CA THR A 439 19.88 31.39 -27.59
C THR A 439 18.76 30.80 -28.45
N ALA A 440 18.67 31.23 -29.70
CA ALA A 440 17.73 30.72 -30.69
C ALA A 440 18.46 29.79 -31.69
N PRO A 441 18.18 28.47 -31.69
CA PRO A 441 18.88 27.50 -32.54
C PRO A 441 18.73 27.75 -34.05
N GLU A 442 17.58 28.27 -34.47
CA GLU A 442 17.24 28.55 -35.87
C GLU A 442 17.59 29.99 -36.31
N GLY A 443 18.30 30.74 -35.46
CA GLY A 443 18.76 32.09 -35.76
C GLY A 443 17.68 33.18 -35.75
N ASN A 444 16.39 32.85 -35.73
CA ASN A 444 15.31 33.84 -35.64
C ASN A 444 15.09 34.34 -34.20
N PRO A 445 14.68 35.62 -33.99
CA PRO A 445 14.41 36.13 -32.67
C PRO A 445 13.22 35.39 -32.02
N PRO A 446 13.39 34.87 -30.78
CA PRO A 446 12.37 34.08 -30.14
C PRO A 446 11.14 34.93 -29.79
N GLN A 447 9.95 34.41 -30.06
CA GLN A 447 8.68 35.09 -29.77
C GLN A 447 8.29 34.98 -28.30
N VAL A 448 8.91 34.07 -27.56
CA VAL A 448 8.72 33.85 -26.13
C VAL A 448 10.04 33.40 -25.50
N VAL A 449 10.20 33.66 -24.21
CA VAL A 449 11.32 33.15 -23.41
C VAL A 449 10.85 31.91 -22.66
N VAL A 450 11.50 30.77 -22.89
CA VAL A 450 11.21 29.53 -22.16
C VAL A 450 12.13 29.43 -20.96
N VAL A 451 11.55 29.23 -19.77
CA VAL A 451 12.28 28.94 -18.54
C VAL A 451 12.06 27.48 -18.20
N ALA A 452 13.15 26.72 -18.13
CA ALA A 452 13.11 25.30 -17.80
C ALA A 452 12.49 25.06 -16.42
N ALA A 453 11.85 23.90 -16.24
CA ALA A 453 11.44 23.44 -14.91
C ALA A 453 12.66 23.31 -13.99
N GLY A 454 12.45 23.52 -12.70
CA GLY A 454 13.50 23.45 -11.70
C GLY A 454 12.95 23.27 -10.30
N THR A 455 13.77 23.54 -9.30
CA THR A 455 13.40 23.42 -7.88
C THR A 455 13.79 24.68 -7.13
N LEU A 456 12.94 25.13 -6.22
CA LEU A 456 13.15 26.25 -5.32
C LEU A 456 13.27 25.72 -3.88
N ASN A 457 14.38 26.02 -3.21
CA ASN A 457 14.49 25.78 -1.76
C ASN A 457 13.95 26.99 -1.00
N VAL A 458 12.92 26.79 -0.18
CA VAL A 458 12.40 27.80 0.74
C VAL A 458 12.45 27.26 2.16
N GLY A 459 13.38 27.77 2.96
CA GLY A 459 13.50 27.33 4.36
C GLY A 459 13.70 25.83 4.52
N GLY A 460 14.37 25.16 3.57
CA GLY A 460 14.58 23.71 3.56
C GLY A 460 13.55 22.91 2.78
N ALA A 461 12.40 23.50 2.41
CA ALA A 461 11.43 22.84 1.54
C ALA A 461 11.86 22.95 0.07
N GLU A 462 12.12 21.82 -0.57
CA GLU A 462 12.46 21.74 -2.00
C GLU A 462 11.20 21.68 -2.86
N VAL A 463 10.74 22.84 -3.35
CA VAL A 463 9.48 23.01 -4.08
C VAL A 463 9.71 22.97 -5.59
N PRO A 464 9.01 22.11 -6.35
CA PRO A 464 9.14 22.07 -7.80
C PRO A 464 8.54 23.32 -8.45
N THR A 465 9.24 23.83 -9.46
CA THR A 465 8.78 24.94 -10.31
C THR A 465 8.54 24.40 -11.72
N PRO A 466 7.35 24.64 -12.29
CA PRO A 466 7.02 24.13 -13.63
C PRO A 466 7.86 24.82 -14.69
N GLN A 467 7.98 24.20 -15.87
CA GLN A 467 8.46 24.90 -17.05
C GLN A 467 7.48 26.03 -17.36
N THR A 468 8.00 27.23 -17.55
CA THR A 468 7.18 28.42 -17.82
C THR A 468 7.61 29.08 -19.11
N VAL A 469 6.69 29.84 -19.67
CA VAL A 469 6.94 30.71 -20.81
C VAL A 469 6.70 32.13 -20.38
N MET A 470 7.55 33.05 -20.85
CA MET A 470 7.47 34.46 -20.52
C MET A 470 7.46 35.31 -21.79
N ARG A 471 6.63 36.36 -21.79
CA ARG A 471 6.54 37.31 -22.90
C ARG A 471 6.03 38.66 -22.42
N HIS A 472 6.43 39.73 -23.13
CA HIS A 472 5.70 40.99 -23.10
C HIS A 472 5.22 41.32 -24.53
N PRO A 473 3.97 41.76 -24.76
CA PRO A 473 3.47 42.07 -26.11
C PRO A 473 4.34 43.06 -26.89
N ALA A 474 4.96 44.00 -26.19
CA ALA A 474 5.85 45.03 -26.72
C ALA A 474 7.34 44.79 -26.42
N MET A 475 7.76 43.55 -26.10
CA MET A 475 9.18 43.26 -25.89
C MET A 475 10.01 43.48 -27.16
N THR A 476 11.27 43.88 -26.99
CA THR A 476 12.25 43.98 -28.06
C THR A 476 13.27 42.86 -27.97
N ALA A 477 13.70 42.34 -29.12
CA ALA A 477 14.79 41.37 -29.24
C ALA A 477 15.97 42.00 -29.97
N THR A 478 17.12 42.10 -29.31
CA THR A 478 18.36 42.62 -29.91
C THR A 478 19.36 41.50 -30.08
N GLU A 479 19.82 41.24 -31.30
CA GLU A 479 20.87 40.25 -31.56
C GLU A 479 22.19 40.70 -30.88
N THR A 480 22.78 39.82 -30.07
CA THR A 480 24.02 40.10 -29.33
C THR A 480 25.21 39.27 -29.80
N GLY A 481 25.01 38.23 -30.60
CA GLY A 481 26.09 37.42 -31.15
C GLY A 481 25.66 36.08 -31.75
N LEU A 482 26.62 35.34 -32.29
CA LEU A 482 26.45 33.96 -32.76
C LEU A 482 26.67 32.97 -31.61
N ALA A 483 25.96 31.83 -31.64
CA ALA A 483 26.06 30.75 -30.65
C ALA A 483 26.39 29.40 -31.33
N PRO A 484 27.57 29.28 -31.99
CA PRO A 484 27.91 28.16 -32.87
C PRO A 484 27.91 26.79 -32.17
N GLU A 485 28.07 26.76 -30.85
CA GLU A 485 27.96 25.56 -30.00
C GLU A 485 26.54 24.96 -29.94
N THR A 486 25.51 25.73 -30.26
CA THR A 486 24.09 25.29 -30.22
C THR A 486 23.56 24.90 -31.61
N GLY A 487 24.21 25.37 -32.68
CA GLY A 487 23.85 25.07 -34.06
C GLY A 487 24.53 26.00 -35.06
N PRO A 488 24.59 25.62 -36.35
CA PRO A 488 25.30 26.39 -37.39
C PRO A 488 24.68 27.76 -37.66
N GLU A 489 23.38 27.94 -37.37
CA GLU A 489 22.63 29.19 -37.56
C GLU A 489 22.22 29.83 -36.23
N ALA A 490 22.68 29.27 -35.10
CA ALA A 490 22.22 29.69 -33.79
C ALA A 490 22.73 31.09 -33.42
N LYS A 491 21.84 31.90 -32.85
CA LYS A 491 22.11 33.29 -32.45
C LYS A 491 21.67 33.54 -31.02
N THR A 492 22.34 34.48 -30.38
CA THR A 492 22.01 34.96 -29.04
C THR A 492 21.27 36.28 -29.15
N TYR A 493 20.16 36.41 -28.42
CA TYR A 493 19.32 37.59 -28.35
C TYR A 493 19.19 38.08 -26.91
N ARG A 494 19.22 39.39 -26.74
CA ARG A 494 18.83 40.08 -25.50
C ARG A 494 17.39 40.55 -25.64
N MET A 495 16.53 39.99 -24.81
CA MET A 495 15.08 40.24 -24.76
C MET A 495 14.77 41.23 -23.66
N GLU A 496 14.06 42.31 -23.96
CA GLU A 496 13.77 43.40 -23.00
C GLU A 496 12.29 43.80 -23.06
N PRO A 497 11.59 43.90 -21.91
CA PRO A 497 10.29 44.53 -21.86
C PRO A 497 10.44 46.07 -21.94
N PRO A 498 9.37 46.82 -22.23
CA PRO A 498 9.41 48.28 -22.20
C PRO A 498 9.85 48.83 -20.82
N PRO A 499 10.44 50.03 -20.76
CA PRO A 499 10.89 50.61 -19.50
C PRO A 499 9.77 50.72 -18.47
N GLY A 500 9.98 50.15 -17.29
CA GLY A 500 8.99 50.13 -16.19
C GLY A 500 8.01 48.96 -16.24
N GLU A 501 8.01 48.16 -17.31
CA GLU A 501 7.13 47.01 -17.47
C GLU A 501 7.85 45.69 -17.15
N GLN A 502 7.08 44.61 -17.02
CA GLN A 502 7.56 43.27 -16.66
C GLN A 502 7.18 42.27 -17.75
N PHE A 503 8.02 41.25 -17.94
CA PHE A 503 7.55 40.04 -18.61
C PHE A 503 6.38 39.43 -17.85
N LEU A 504 5.44 38.83 -18.58
CA LEU A 504 4.34 38.03 -18.04
C LEU A 504 4.67 36.56 -18.22
N ALA A 505 4.48 35.76 -17.18
CA ALA A 505 4.76 34.33 -17.18
C ALA A 505 3.48 33.49 -17.03
N TRP A 506 3.46 32.35 -17.69
CA TRP A 506 2.42 31.32 -17.54
C TRP A 506 3.00 29.91 -17.77
N VAL A 507 2.24 28.88 -17.39
CA VAL A 507 2.58 27.48 -17.66
C VAL A 507 1.80 27.00 -18.90
N PRO A 508 2.49 26.65 -20.00
CA PRO A 508 1.83 26.09 -21.16
C PRO A 508 1.07 24.81 -20.82
N GLY A 509 -0.16 24.68 -21.31
CA GLY A 509 -1.03 23.52 -21.06
C GLY A 509 -1.81 23.58 -19.74
N ILE A 510 -1.53 24.56 -18.87
CA ILE A 510 -2.40 24.90 -17.72
C ILE A 510 -3.17 26.19 -18.04
N ALA A 511 -2.48 27.22 -18.51
CA ALA A 511 -3.09 28.46 -19.01
C ALA A 511 -3.09 28.48 -20.54
N GLU A 512 -4.24 28.77 -21.14
CA GLU A 512 -4.38 28.95 -22.59
C GLU A 512 -4.07 30.39 -22.98
N VAL A 513 -2.99 30.59 -23.73
CA VAL A 513 -2.56 31.90 -24.26
C VAL A 513 -2.38 31.75 -25.76
N SER A 514 -3.30 32.30 -26.54
CA SER A 514 -3.31 32.22 -28.01
C SER A 514 -2.76 33.49 -28.66
N GLY A 515 -2.94 34.65 -28.01
CA GLY A 515 -2.57 35.95 -28.54
C GLY A 515 -2.10 36.95 -27.48
N ASN A 516 -1.84 38.18 -27.92
CA ASN A 516 -1.44 39.26 -27.00
C ASN A 516 -2.62 39.72 -26.12
N GLU A 517 -3.85 39.54 -26.59
CA GLU A 517 -5.08 39.84 -25.86
C GLU A 517 -5.26 39.00 -24.59
N ASP A 518 -4.66 37.80 -24.55
CA ASP A 518 -4.72 36.90 -23.40
C ASP A 518 -3.64 37.21 -22.35
N LEU A 519 -2.65 38.04 -22.69
CA LEU A 519 -1.52 38.39 -21.84
C LEU A 519 -1.90 39.50 -20.85
N LEU A 520 -2.79 39.17 -19.92
CA LEU A 520 -3.21 40.01 -18.81
C LEU A 520 -2.88 39.32 -17.48
N VAL A 521 -2.42 40.09 -16.50
CA VAL A 521 -2.15 39.58 -15.15
C VAL A 521 -3.47 39.18 -14.52
N THR A 522 -3.59 37.90 -14.16
CA THR A 522 -4.83 37.34 -13.59
C THR A 522 -4.80 37.22 -12.07
N ALA A 523 -3.61 37.33 -11.47
CA ALA A 523 -3.41 37.33 -10.02
C ALA A 523 -2.15 38.13 -9.67
N SER A 524 -2.22 38.90 -8.60
CA SER A 524 -1.08 39.61 -8.01
C SER A 524 -0.48 38.80 -6.85
N TRP A 525 0.73 39.14 -6.40
CA TRP A 525 1.41 38.36 -5.35
C TRP A 525 0.73 38.54 -3.97
N GLU A 526 0.24 39.74 -3.70
CA GLU A 526 -0.40 40.17 -2.44
C GLU A 526 0.41 39.80 -1.18
N LEU A 527 1.74 39.86 -1.28
CA LEU A 527 2.63 39.42 -0.21
C LEU A 527 2.77 40.46 0.89
N ILE A 528 2.70 40.00 2.13
CA ILE A 528 2.84 40.81 3.34
C ILE A 528 4.17 41.59 3.32
N GLY A 529 4.07 42.92 3.20
CA GLY A 529 5.21 43.85 3.26
C GLY A 529 6.04 43.95 1.97
N ILE A 530 5.57 43.38 0.85
CA ILE A 530 6.24 43.43 -0.45
C ILE A 530 5.31 44.10 -1.47
N ASP A 531 5.82 45.14 -2.13
CA ASP A 531 5.13 45.82 -3.21
C ASP A 531 5.62 45.27 -4.57
N GLU A 532 4.74 44.59 -5.30
CA GLU A 532 5.02 43.97 -6.60
C GLU A 532 5.46 44.99 -7.66
N GLU A 533 5.01 46.24 -7.56
CA GLU A 533 5.36 47.31 -8.49
C GLU A 533 6.75 47.92 -8.24
N SER A 534 7.32 47.75 -7.05
CA SER A 534 8.65 48.30 -6.72
C SER A 534 9.70 47.23 -6.43
N PHE A 535 9.30 45.97 -6.30
CA PHE A 535 10.21 44.87 -5.99
C PHE A 535 11.23 44.62 -7.11
N SER A 536 12.49 44.93 -6.83
CA SER A 536 13.64 44.62 -7.68
C SER A 536 14.39 43.39 -7.15
N GLY A 537 13.84 42.20 -7.40
CA GLY A 537 14.42 40.91 -7.00
C GLY A 537 15.37 40.26 -8.00
#